data_AF-A0A1Y4TFA9-F1
#
_entry.id   AF-A0A1Y4TFA9-F1
#
_cell.length_a   1.000
_cell.length_b   1.000
_cell.length_c   1.000
_cell.angle_alpha   90.00
_cell.angle_beta   90.00
_cell.angle_gamma   90.00
#
_symmetry.space_group_name_H-M   'P 1'
#
loop_
_entity.id
_entity.type
_entity.pdbx_description
1 polymer ?
#
loop_
_entity_poly.entity_id
_entity_poly.type
_entity_poly.pdbx_seq_one_letter_code
_entity_poly.pdbx_strand_id
1 'polypeptide(L)'
;MQTLEPAVQARRLSAEEFCLLARREASSLYRPRSEVMRMLTVGQAFGICGPRAEPLAAMIELPLAADVEAAAALRQMLGRQGLGRGSVLGPPVGDRALLPELLQAALRAVGRHGGQVWAVLEADADAEELLPIYLEAGLALRAIRPLNGLAPCWLFVQVPRACRADPVWVPLSDRPRLAALLGRGWSAVDSETTAQGTALALSLV
;
A
#
# COMPACT_ATOMS: atom_id res chain seq x y z
N MET A 1 29.95 11.01 -19.68
CA MET A 1 28.60 11.00 -20.27
C MET A 1 27.63 11.03 -19.09
N GLN A 2 27.18 12.22 -18.70
CA GLN A 2 26.23 12.39 -17.58
C GLN A 2 24.87 11.87 -18.06
N THR A 3 24.41 10.74 -17.52
CA THR A 3 23.04 10.28 -17.70
C THR A 3 22.14 11.31 -17.03
N LEU A 4 21.42 12.08 -17.83
CA LEU A 4 20.32 12.91 -17.34
C LEU A 4 19.24 11.92 -16.88
N GLU A 5 19.19 11.66 -15.58
CA GLU A 5 18.06 10.94 -14.97
C GLU A 5 16.77 11.63 -15.42
N PRO A 6 15.81 10.93 -16.03
CA PRO A 6 14.57 11.56 -16.45
C PRO A 6 13.89 12.14 -15.21
N ALA A 7 13.66 13.45 -15.22
CA ALA A 7 13.01 14.13 -14.11
C ALA A 7 11.58 13.59 -13.97
N VAL A 8 11.39 12.66 -13.05
CA VAL A 8 10.07 12.15 -12.69
C VAL A 8 9.39 13.12 -11.71
N GLN A 9 8.11 13.42 -11.94
CA GLN A 9 7.37 14.39 -11.13
C GLN A 9 6.13 13.75 -10.51
N ALA A 10 6.00 13.89 -9.18
CA ALA A 10 4.80 13.50 -8.48
C ALA A 10 3.68 14.55 -8.65
N ARG A 11 2.48 14.12 -9.03
CA ARG A 11 1.28 14.98 -9.09
C ARG A 11 -0.01 14.21 -8.88
N ARG A 12 -1.10 14.96 -8.71
CA ARG A 12 -2.45 14.40 -8.80
C ARG A 12 -2.78 14.08 -10.26
N LEU A 13 -3.37 12.91 -10.48
CA LEU A 13 -3.86 12.46 -11.79
C LEU A 13 -5.36 12.71 -11.90
N SER A 14 -5.81 12.93 -13.14
CA SER A 14 -7.22 12.88 -13.49
C SER A 14 -7.75 11.45 -13.42
N ALA A 15 -9.08 11.32 -13.39
CA ALA A 15 -9.71 10.01 -13.42
C ALA A 15 -9.41 9.24 -14.71
N GLU A 16 -9.30 9.95 -15.83
CA GLU A 16 -8.96 9.36 -17.13
C GLU A 16 -7.54 8.82 -17.15
N GLU A 17 -6.56 9.61 -16.72
CA GLU A 17 -5.15 9.20 -16.63
C GLU A 17 -4.97 7.97 -15.74
N PHE A 18 -5.59 7.97 -14.55
CA PHE A 18 -5.54 6.80 -13.66
C PHE A 18 -6.18 5.57 -14.31
N CYS A 19 -7.36 5.75 -14.92
CA CYS A 19 -8.05 4.67 -15.62
C CYS A 19 -7.24 4.10 -16.80
N LEU A 20 -6.46 4.92 -17.50
CA LEU A 20 -5.61 4.46 -18.60
C LEU A 20 -4.47 3.58 -18.09
N LEU A 21 -3.85 3.96 -16.96
CA LEU A 21 -2.84 3.14 -16.29
C LEU A 21 -3.43 1.82 -15.77
N ALA A 22 -4.53 1.91 -15.01
CA ALA A 22 -5.15 0.75 -14.35
C ALA A 22 -5.74 -0.28 -15.33
N ARG A 23 -6.01 0.08 -16.59
CA ARG A 23 -6.52 -0.85 -17.61
C ARG A 23 -5.62 -2.06 -17.85
N ARG A 24 -4.32 -1.92 -17.62
CA ARG A 24 -3.34 -3.00 -17.82
C ARG A 24 -3.19 -3.90 -16.59
N GLU A 25 -3.81 -3.54 -15.48
CA GLU A 25 -3.67 -4.22 -14.20
C GLU A 25 -4.84 -5.17 -13.92
N ALA A 26 -4.52 -6.25 -13.20
CA ALA A 26 -5.49 -7.29 -12.83
C ALA A 26 -6.10 -7.08 -11.43
N SER A 27 -5.73 -6.01 -10.72
CA SER A 27 -6.16 -5.72 -9.35
C SER A 27 -7.69 -5.77 -9.21
N SER A 28 -8.17 -6.65 -8.31
CA SER A 28 -9.57 -6.75 -7.93
C SER A 28 -10.08 -5.48 -7.27
N LEU A 29 -9.21 -4.73 -6.58
CA LEU A 29 -9.54 -3.44 -5.97
C LEU A 29 -9.87 -2.35 -7.00
N TYR A 30 -9.39 -2.50 -8.24
CA TYR A 30 -9.71 -1.61 -9.36
C TYR A 30 -10.77 -2.16 -10.31
N ARG A 31 -11.63 -3.05 -9.81
CA ARG A 31 -12.80 -3.56 -10.53
C ARG A 31 -14.04 -3.63 -9.63
N PRO A 32 -15.24 -3.41 -10.18
CA PRO A 32 -15.53 -2.95 -11.55
C PRO A 32 -15.15 -1.47 -11.76
N ARG A 33 -15.06 -1.02 -13.01
CA ARG A 33 -14.72 0.39 -13.36
C ARG A 33 -15.63 1.40 -12.65
N SER A 34 -16.90 1.07 -12.42
CA SER A 34 -17.84 1.93 -11.69
C SER A 34 -17.39 2.22 -10.26
N GLU A 35 -16.81 1.23 -9.58
CA GLU A 35 -16.30 1.41 -8.22
C GLU A 35 -15.03 2.27 -8.22
N VAL A 36 -14.14 2.08 -9.20
CA VAL A 36 -12.98 2.98 -9.40
C VAL A 36 -13.41 4.42 -9.61
N MET A 37 -14.47 4.67 -10.37
CA MET A 37 -15.00 6.04 -10.55
C MET A 37 -15.56 6.61 -9.25
N ARG A 38 -16.25 5.81 -8.43
CA ARG A 38 -16.71 6.24 -7.09
C ARG A 38 -15.55 6.57 -6.19
N MET A 39 -14.52 5.72 -6.17
CA MET A 39 -13.26 5.95 -5.46
C MET A 39 -12.62 7.27 -5.86
N LEU A 40 -12.50 7.56 -7.16
CA LEU A 40 -11.93 8.82 -7.67
C LEU A 40 -12.81 10.06 -7.44
N THR A 41 -14.09 9.87 -7.11
CA THR A 41 -15.01 10.96 -6.75
C THR A 41 -14.77 11.43 -5.32
N VAL A 42 -14.48 10.50 -4.40
CA VAL A 42 -14.31 10.78 -2.97
C VAL A 42 -12.85 10.81 -2.51
N GLY A 43 -11.95 10.27 -3.32
CA GLY A 43 -10.51 10.26 -3.09
C GLY A 43 -9.74 10.96 -4.20
N GLN A 44 -8.45 10.64 -4.29
CA GLN A 44 -7.56 11.22 -5.28
C GLN A 44 -6.56 10.19 -5.79
N ALA A 45 -6.26 10.23 -7.08
CA ALA A 45 -5.15 9.49 -7.65
C ALA A 45 -3.87 10.32 -7.56
N PHE A 46 -2.84 9.77 -6.92
CA PHE A 46 -1.48 10.31 -7.00
C PHE A 46 -0.67 9.46 -7.97
N GLY A 47 0.18 10.11 -8.77
CA GLY A 47 1.03 9.43 -9.72
C GLY A 47 2.37 10.08 -9.91
N ILE A 48 3.29 9.29 -10.44
CA ILE A 48 4.58 9.70 -10.95
C ILE A 48 4.47 9.85 -12.45
N CYS A 49 4.88 11.02 -12.96
CA CYS A 49 4.87 11.33 -14.37
C CYS A 49 6.28 11.41 -14.94
N GLY A 50 6.42 11.01 -16.20
CA GLY A 50 7.65 11.14 -16.96
C GLY A 50 7.89 12.56 -17.48
N PRO A 51 8.99 12.78 -18.22
CA PRO A 51 9.39 14.09 -18.72
C PRO A 51 8.38 14.77 -19.65
N ARG A 52 7.48 14.02 -20.28
CA ARG A 52 6.41 14.55 -21.15
C ARG A 52 5.07 14.66 -20.42
N ALA A 53 5.10 14.63 -19.09
CA ALA A 53 3.95 14.63 -18.20
C ALA A 53 3.04 13.39 -18.33
N GLU A 54 3.50 12.35 -19.03
CA GLU A 54 2.81 11.08 -19.16
C GLU A 54 2.76 10.37 -17.80
N PRO A 55 1.60 9.83 -17.38
CA PRO A 55 1.51 9.08 -16.13
C PRO A 55 2.22 7.73 -16.30
N LEU A 56 3.18 7.42 -15.42
CA LEU A 56 3.99 6.20 -15.45
C LEU A 56 3.57 5.21 -14.36
N ALA A 57 3.29 5.71 -13.16
CA ALA A 57 2.81 4.91 -12.05
C ALA A 57 1.81 5.71 -11.21
N ALA A 58 0.86 5.05 -10.56
CA ALA A 58 -0.14 5.72 -9.73
C ALA A 58 -0.72 4.82 -8.64
N MET A 59 -1.38 5.45 -7.67
CA MET A 59 -2.26 4.78 -6.69
C MET A 59 -3.39 5.72 -6.27
N ILE A 60 -4.51 5.13 -5.85
CA ILE A 60 -5.61 5.91 -5.27
C ILE A 60 -5.37 6.06 -3.76
N GLU A 61 -5.50 7.28 -3.26
CA GLU A 61 -5.79 7.53 -1.85
C GLU A 61 -7.30 7.72 -1.65
N LEU A 62 -7.85 7.05 -0.64
CA LEU A 62 -9.22 7.21 -0.19
C LEU A 62 -9.24 7.62 1.28
N PRO A 63 -10.14 8.55 1.67
CA PRO A 63 -10.52 8.67 3.06
C PRO A 63 -11.07 7.34 3.57
N LEU A 64 -10.59 6.84 4.71
CA LEU A 64 -11.07 5.59 5.30
C LEU A 64 -12.56 5.69 5.66
N ALA A 65 -13.07 6.89 5.88
CA ALA A 65 -14.47 7.18 6.14
C ALA A 65 -15.36 7.12 4.88
N ALA A 66 -14.79 7.07 3.67
CA ALA A 66 -15.53 7.11 2.42
C ALA A 66 -16.50 5.92 2.28
N ASP A 67 -17.65 6.16 1.64
CA ASP A 67 -18.66 5.14 1.38
C ASP A 67 -18.42 4.45 0.03
N VAL A 68 -17.31 3.72 -0.01
CA VAL A 68 -16.85 2.88 -1.13
C VAL A 68 -16.46 1.50 -0.60
N GLU A 69 -16.58 0.47 -1.42
CA GLU A 69 -16.43 -0.94 -1.04
C GLU A 69 -15.05 -1.21 -0.42
N ALA A 70 -13.98 -0.71 -1.04
CA ALA A 70 -12.61 -0.87 -0.54
C ALA A 70 -12.43 -0.30 0.88
N ALA A 71 -12.92 0.92 1.13
CA ALA A 71 -12.84 1.56 2.45
C ALA A 71 -13.76 0.89 3.48
N ALA A 72 -14.95 0.45 3.06
CA ALA A 72 -15.88 -0.31 3.90
C ALA A 72 -15.29 -1.66 4.34
N ALA A 73 -14.70 -2.42 3.40
CA ALA A 73 -14.09 -3.71 3.68
C ALA A 73 -12.92 -3.58 4.67
N LEU A 74 -12.11 -2.54 4.54
CA LEU A 74 -11.03 -2.23 5.48
C LEU A 74 -11.56 -1.85 6.87
N ARG A 75 -12.55 -0.95 6.96
CA ARG A 75 -13.16 -0.59 8.26
C ARG A 75 -13.75 -1.80 8.97
N GLN A 76 -14.44 -2.68 8.23
CA GLN A 76 -15.00 -3.91 8.78
C GLN A 76 -13.89 -4.80 9.37
N MET A 77 -12.75 -4.89 8.69
CA MET A 77 -11.59 -5.66 9.13
C MET A 77 -10.91 -5.04 10.36
N LEU A 78 -10.72 -3.73 10.38
CA LEU A 78 -10.10 -3.01 11.51
C LEU A 78 -11.00 -2.96 12.75
N GLY A 79 -12.30 -3.17 12.58
CA GLY A 79 -13.28 -3.11 13.66
C GLY A 79 -13.34 -1.71 14.30
N ARG A 80 -13.70 -1.66 15.59
CA ARG A 80 -13.90 -0.39 16.32
C ARG A 80 -12.63 0.47 16.44
N GLN A 81 -11.45 -0.12 16.24
CA GLN A 81 -10.15 0.55 16.32
C GLN A 81 -9.79 1.30 15.02
N GLY A 82 -10.45 0.99 13.89
CA GLY A 82 -10.19 1.61 12.58
C GLY A 82 -11.13 2.75 12.20
N LEU A 83 -12.00 3.20 13.10
CA LEU A 83 -13.03 4.21 12.81
C LEU A 83 -12.51 5.66 12.93
N GLY A 84 -11.19 5.84 13.02
CA GLY A 84 -10.56 7.15 13.12
C GLY A 84 -10.56 7.94 11.80
N ARG A 85 -10.16 9.21 11.89
CA ARG A 85 -9.72 9.98 10.71
C ARG A 85 -8.46 9.29 10.18
N GLY A 86 -8.46 8.93 8.90
CA GLY A 86 -7.37 8.22 8.28
C GLY A 86 -7.64 8.00 6.80
N SER A 87 -6.63 7.50 6.11
CA SER A 87 -6.66 7.28 4.68
C SER A 87 -6.15 5.90 4.35
N VAL A 88 -6.59 5.36 3.22
CA VAL A 88 -6.05 4.14 2.64
C VAL A 88 -5.45 4.45 1.26
N LEU A 89 -4.23 3.98 1.05
CA LEU A 89 -3.60 3.87 -0.26
C LEU A 89 -3.97 2.51 -0.88
N GLY A 90 -4.54 2.54 -2.08
CA GLY A 90 -4.78 1.34 -2.88
C GLY A 90 -3.50 0.76 -3.48
N PRO A 91 -3.56 -0.43 -4.11
CA PRO A 91 -2.42 -1.04 -4.78
C PRO A 91 -1.84 -0.12 -5.88
N PRO A 92 -0.53 -0.13 -6.13
CA PRO A 92 0.06 0.63 -7.22
C PRO A 92 -0.39 0.08 -8.58
N VAL A 93 -0.43 0.96 -9.58
CA VAL A 93 -0.63 0.61 -11.00
C VAL A 93 0.50 1.21 -11.83
N GLY A 94 0.88 0.55 -12.92
CA GLY A 94 1.90 1.05 -13.84
C GLY A 94 3.32 0.59 -13.50
N ASP A 95 4.32 1.43 -13.76
CA ASP A 95 5.73 1.06 -13.61
C ASP A 95 6.12 0.86 -12.14
N ARG A 96 6.40 -0.39 -11.78
CA ARG A 96 6.74 -0.80 -10.42
C ARG A 96 8.12 -0.33 -9.98
N ALA A 97 9.02 -0.03 -10.93
CA ALA A 97 10.33 0.55 -10.59
C ALA A 97 10.18 1.92 -9.90
N LEU A 98 9.05 2.60 -10.12
CA LEU A 98 8.72 3.90 -9.53
C LEU A 98 7.94 3.80 -8.21
N LEU A 99 7.74 2.57 -7.68
CA LEU A 99 7.01 2.37 -6.45
C LEU A 99 7.64 3.09 -5.23
N PRO A 100 8.97 3.09 -5.04
CA PRO A 100 9.58 3.83 -3.92
C PRO A 100 9.24 5.33 -3.96
N GLU A 101 9.36 5.97 -5.12
CA GLU A 101 9.05 7.39 -5.33
C GLU A 101 7.56 7.66 -5.15
N LEU A 102 6.71 6.78 -5.69
CA LEU A 102 5.26 6.87 -5.58
C LEU A 102 4.81 6.79 -4.12
N LEU A 103 5.28 5.82 -3.34
CA LEU A 103 4.96 5.67 -1.93
C LEU A 103 5.44 6.88 -1.12
N GLN A 104 6.67 7.33 -1.34
CA GLN A 104 7.19 8.52 -0.65
C GLN A 104 6.37 9.78 -0.98
N ALA A 105 5.94 9.95 -2.22
CA ALA A 105 5.11 11.08 -2.63
C ALA A 105 3.70 10.98 -2.01
N ALA A 106 3.07 9.81 -2.10
CA ALA A 106 1.75 9.55 -1.55
C ALA A 106 1.74 9.75 -0.02
N LEU A 107 2.64 9.11 0.72
CA LEU A 107 2.71 9.24 2.19
C LEU A 107 2.94 10.69 2.63
N ARG A 108 3.77 11.46 1.90
CA ARG A 108 3.95 12.90 2.16
C ARG A 108 2.70 13.71 1.88
N ALA A 109 1.92 13.35 0.86
CA ALA A 109 0.66 14.01 0.55
C ALA A 109 -0.40 13.71 1.61
N VAL A 110 -0.58 12.43 1.94
CA VAL A 110 -1.60 11.96 2.88
C VAL A 110 -1.32 12.40 4.31
N GLY A 111 -0.05 12.40 4.75
CA GLY A 111 0.32 12.82 6.09
C GLY A 111 -0.09 14.26 6.44
N ARG A 112 -0.37 15.12 5.43
CA ARG A 112 -0.89 16.48 5.63
C ARG A 112 -2.34 16.52 6.11
N HIS A 113 -3.12 15.47 5.84
CA HIS A 113 -4.54 15.40 6.21
C HIS A 113 -4.74 14.94 7.67
N GLY A 114 -3.67 14.43 8.30
CA GLY A 114 -3.69 13.89 9.66
C GLY A 114 -4.41 12.55 9.76
N GLY A 115 -4.15 11.81 10.85
CA GLY A 115 -4.76 10.50 11.08
C GLY A 115 -3.91 9.33 10.58
N GLN A 116 -4.45 8.11 10.74
CA GLN A 116 -3.73 6.89 10.42
C GLN A 116 -3.73 6.64 8.91
N VAL A 117 -2.55 6.38 8.33
CA VAL A 117 -2.44 5.95 6.94
C VAL A 117 -2.32 4.44 6.89
N TRP A 118 -3.17 3.82 6.07
CA TRP A 118 -3.15 2.42 5.71
C TRP A 118 -2.73 2.27 4.24
N ALA A 119 -2.19 1.12 3.87
CA ALA A 119 -2.00 0.75 2.48
C ALA A 119 -2.45 -0.69 2.25
N VAL A 120 -2.98 -0.94 1.05
CA VAL A 120 -3.42 -2.26 0.61
C VAL A 120 -2.59 -2.68 -0.57
N LEU A 121 -2.10 -3.92 -0.53
CA LEU A 121 -1.48 -4.61 -1.63
C LEU A 121 -2.20 -5.95 -1.81
N GLU A 122 -2.60 -6.30 -3.02
CA GLU A 122 -3.17 -7.63 -3.27
C GLU A 122 -2.09 -8.70 -3.12
N ALA A 123 -2.43 -9.84 -2.53
CA ALA A 123 -1.55 -10.98 -2.35
C ALA A 123 -1.47 -11.79 -3.66
N ASP A 124 -0.91 -11.17 -4.69
CA ASP A 124 -0.57 -11.84 -5.94
C ASP A 124 0.86 -12.41 -5.90
N ALA A 125 1.33 -12.92 -7.04
CA ALA A 125 2.66 -13.53 -7.16
C ALA A 125 3.81 -12.54 -6.86
N ASP A 126 3.56 -11.24 -7.00
CA ASP A 126 4.59 -10.21 -6.93
C ASP A 126 4.57 -9.47 -5.58
N ALA A 127 3.54 -9.68 -4.77
CA ALA A 127 3.36 -9.01 -3.49
C ALA A 127 4.55 -9.17 -2.54
N GLU A 128 5.21 -10.32 -2.56
CA GLU A 128 6.39 -10.60 -1.74
C GLU A 128 7.62 -9.80 -2.18
N GLU A 129 7.74 -9.52 -3.48
CA GLU A 129 8.84 -8.71 -4.03
C GLU A 129 8.65 -7.23 -3.69
N LEU A 130 7.39 -6.78 -3.61
CA LEU A 130 7.07 -5.40 -3.26
C LEU A 130 7.12 -5.15 -1.74
N LEU A 131 7.04 -6.20 -0.92
CA LEU A 131 7.02 -6.10 0.53
C LEU A 131 8.16 -5.24 1.12
N PRO A 132 9.45 -5.45 0.78
CA PRO A 132 10.53 -4.63 1.33
C PRO A 132 10.35 -3.14 1.04
N ILE A 133 9.85 -2.80 -0.16
CA ILE A 133 9.63 -1.41 -0.60
C ILE A 133 8.59 -0.72 0.30
N TYR A 134 7.53 -1.43 0.70
CA TYR A 134 6.54 -0.92 1.65
C TYR A 134 7.15 -0.71 3.05
N LEU A 135 7.93 -1.68 3.54
CA LEU A 135 8.57 -1.60 4.86
C LEU A 135 9.57 -0.44 4.94
N GLU A 136 10.40 -0.26 3.91
CA GLU A 136 11.36 0.85 3.79
C GLU A 136 10.68 2.23 3.74
N ALA A 137 9.49 2.29 3.13
CA ALA A 137 8.65 3.49 3.10
C ALA A 137 8.06 3.86 4.49
N GLY A 138 8.27 3.03 5.52
CA GLY A 138 7.77 3.26 6.87
C GLY A 138 6.36 2.71 7.11
N LEU A 139 5.92 1.76 6.29
CA LEU A 139 4.66 1.05 6.43
C LEU A 139 4.93 -0.33 7.04
N ALA A 140 4.32 -0.64 8.17
CA ALA A 140 4.44 -1.95 8.81
C ALA A 140 3.32 -2.89 8.35
N LEU A 141 3.65 -4.14 8.00
CA LEU A 141 2.66 -5.16 7.65
C LEU A 141 1.90 -5.61 8.91
N ARG A 142 0.58 -5.44 8.87
CA ARG A 142 -0.32 -5.65 10.02
C ARG A 142 -1.21 -6.89 9.89
N ALA A 143 -1.55 -7.27 8.67
CA ALA A 143 -2.35 -8.46 8.40
C ALA A 143 -2.15 -8.94 6.96
N ILE A 144 -2.32 -10.26 6.76
CA ILE A 144 -2.49 -10.88 5.46
C ILE A 144 -3.81 -11.65 5.52
N ARG A 145 -4.85 -11.16 4.85
CA ARG A 145 -6.17 -11.78 4.89
C ARG A 145 -7.07 -11.34 3.73
N PRO A 146 -8.08 -12.13 3.36
CA PRO A 146 -9.15 -11.66 2.48
C PRO A 146 -9.89 -10.47 3.11
N LEU A 147 -10.13 -9.47 2.27
CA LEU A 147 -11.11 -8.43 2.51
C LEU A 147 -12.44 -8.84 1.85
N ASN A 148 -13.56 -8.40 2.41
CA ASN A 148 -14.87 -8.79 1.88
C ASN A 148 -15.02 -8.32 0.42
N GLY A 149 -15.31 -9.24 -0.50
CA GLY A 149 -15.44 -8.95 -1.94
C GLY A 149 -14.13 -8.72 -2.69
N LEU A 150 -12.96 -8.88 -2.05
CA LEU A 150 -11.64 -8.65 -2.64
C LEU A 150 -10.75 -9.89 -2.54
N ALA A 151 -9.70 -9.93 -3.35
CA ALA A 151 -8.63 -10.92 -3.22
C ALA A 151 -7.98 -10.85 -1.82
N PRO A 152 -7.24 -11.89 -1.38
CA PRO A 152 -6.39 -11.78 -0.19
C PRO A 152 -5.48 -10.56 -0.29
N CYS A 153 -5.42 -9.75 0.77
CA CYS A 153 -4.64 -8.51 0.79
C CYS A 153 -3.60 -8.53 1.91
N TRP A 154 -2.46 -7.93 1.61
CA TRP A 154 -1.46 -7.48 2.56
C TRP A 154 -1.83 -6.07 3.00
N LEU A 155 -1.93 -5.90 4.30
CA LEU A 155 -2.45 -4.68 4.91
C LEU A 155 -1.34 -4.03 5.70
N PHE A 156 -1.00 -2.82 5.32
CA PHE A 156 0.06 -2.07 5.95
C PHE A 156 -0.48 -0.85 6.69
N VAL A 157 0.24 -0.46 7.72
CA VAL A 157 -0.07 0.71 8.54
C VAL A 157 1.18 1.57 8.69
N GLN A 158 1.06 2.88 8.49
CA GLN A 158 2.18 3.78 8.71
C GLN A 158 2.55 3.79 10.19
N VAL A 159 3.83 3.53 10.47
CA VAL A 159 4.39 3.54 11.82
C VAL A 159 5.52 4.57 11.92
N PRO A 160 5.71 5.23 13.08
CA PRO A 160 6.87 6.06 13.29
C PRO A 160 8.15 5.21 13.19
N ARG A 161 9.18 5.71 12.47
CA ARG A 161 10.47 5.02 12.33
C ARG A 161 11.17 4.74 13.68
N ALA A 162 10.81 5.47 14.73
CA ALA A 162 11.40 5.33 16.08
C ALA A 162 10.82 4.15 16.90
N CYS A 163 9.75 3.47 16.46
CA CYS A 163 9.08 2.42 17.24
C CYS A 163 9.73 1.02 17.14
N ARG A 164 11.00 0.91 16.72
CA ARG A 164 11.66 -0.40 16.57
C ARG A 164 12.21 -0.90 17.92
N ALA A 165 11.41 -1.70 18.63
CA ALA A 165 11.89 -2.57 19.70
C ALA A 165 12.64 -3.79 19.12
N ASP A 166 13.36 -4.55 19.96
CA ASP A 166 14.06 -5.78 19.55
C ASP A 166 13.10 -6.74 18.81
N PRO A 167 13.28 -6.95 17.50
CA PRO A 167 12.31 -7.69 16.71
C PRO A 167 12.52 -9.19 16.84
N VAL A 168 11.43 -9.94 16.59
CA VAL A 168 11.50 -11.38 16.35
C VAL A 168 11.54 -11.61 14.85
N TRP A 169 12.62 -12.23 14.36
CA TRP A 169 12.76 -12.61 12.96
C TRP A 169 12.00 -13.89 12.66
N VAL A 170 11.14 -13.86 11.63
CA VAL A 170 10.32 -14.98 11.19
C VAL A 170 10.41 -15.13 9.67
N PRO A 171 10.79 -16.30 9.14
CA PRO A 171 10.76 -16.55 7.70
C PRO A 171 9.36 -16.35 7.11
N LEU A 172 9.27 -15.74 5.93
CA LEU A 172 8.01 -15.53 5.22
C LEU A 172 7.33 -16.85 4.85
N SER A 173 8.12 -17.91 4.66
CA SER A 173 7.65 -19.27 4.43
C SER A 173 6.94 -19.88 5.66
N ASP A 174 7.22 -19.41 6.88
CA ASP A 174 6.53 -19.83 8.12
C ASP A 174 5.21 -19.08 8.31
N ARG A 175 4.28 -19.31 7.37
CA ARG A 175 2.94 -18.71 7.35
C ARG A 175 2.16 -18.92 8.65
N PRO A 176 2.18 -20.11 9.31
CA PRO A 176 1.47 -20.30 10.56
C PRO A 176 1.98 -19.40 11.68
N ARG A 177 3.31 -19.28 11.84
CA ARG A 177 3.89 -18.42 12.86
C ARG A 177 3.64 -16.94 12.59
N LEU A 178 3.75 -16.52 11.33
CA LEU A 178 3.39 -15.17 10.92
C LEU A 178 1.94 -14.84 11.24
N ALA A 179 0.99 -15.70 10.84
CA ALA A 179 -0.42 -15.50 11.12
C ALA A 179 -0.70 -15.41 12.63
N ALA A 180 -0.04 -16.24 13.46
CA ALA A 180 -0.19 -16.21 14.91
C ALA A 180 0.32 -14.90 15.53
N LEU A 181 1.47 -14.39 15.09
CA LEU A 181 2.03 -13.13 15.59
C LEU A 181 1.21 -11.92 15.12
N LEU A 182 0.89 -11.85 13.82
CA LEU A 182 0.02 -10.82 13.26
C LEU A 182 -1.33 -10.79 13.99
N GLY A 183 -1.93 -11.95 14.27
CA GLY A 183 -3.18 -12.07 15.03
C GLY A 183 -3.10 -11.59 16.48
N ARG A 184 -1.89 -11.51 17.07
CA ARG A 184 -1.65 -11.06 18.45
C ARG A 184 -1.29 -9.59 18.60
N GLY A 185 -1.21 -8.83 17.50
CA GLY A 185 -0.81 -7.41 17.56
C GLY A 185 0.57 -7.10 16.97
N TRP A 186 1.38 -8.11 16.64
CA TRP A 186 2.75 -7.89 16.15
C TRP A 186 2.78 -7.53 14.68
N SER A 187 3.51 -6.49 14.30
CA SER A 187 3.64 -6.02 12.92
C SER A 187 5.03 -6.29 12.38
N ALA A 188 5.14 -6.67 11.11
CA ALA A 188 6.44 -6.71 10.46
C ALA A 188 6.86 -5.29 10.07
N VAL A 189 8.02 -4.86 10.56
CA VAL A 189 8.55 -3.50 10.43
C VAL A 189 9.83 -3.42 9.62
N ASP A 190 10.42 -4.58 9.31
CA ASP A 190 11.60 -4.72 8.48
C ASP A 190 11.62 -6.10 7.81
N SER A 191 12.46 -6.25 6.80
CA SER A 191 12.69 -7.51 6.11
C SER A 191 14.15 -7.67 5.72
N GLU A 192 14.62 -8.91 5.66
CA GLU A 192 15.94 -9.23 5.11
C GLU A 192 15.86 -10.44 4.18
N THR A 193 16.71 -10.44 3.15
CA THR A 193 16.86 -11.58 2.25
C THR A 193 17.84 -12.57 2.88
N THR A 194 17.38 -13.78 3.15
CA THR A 194 18.20 -14.87 3.70
C THR A 194 18.41 -15.97 2.66
N ALA A 195 19.30 -16.92 2.96
CA ALA A 195 19.47 -18.13 2.14
C ALA A 195 18.18 -18.99 2.01
N GLN A 196 17.21 -18.82 2.92
CA GLN A 196 15.94 -19.54 2.92
C GLN A 196 14.77 -18.72 2.35
N GLY A 197 15.06 -17.55 1.78
CA GLY A 197 14.07 -16.58 1.30
C GLY A 197 13.94 -15.37 2.24
N THR A 198 12.86 -14.61 2.08
CA THR A 198 12.62 -13.38 2.87
C THR A 198 12.28 -13.72 4.32
N ALA A 199 12.91 -13.04 5.28
CA ALA A 199 12.54 -13.06 6.70
C ALA A 199 12.02 -11.69 7.12
N LEU A 200 11.06 -11.68 8.05
CA LEU A 200 10.40 -10.47 8.54
C LEU A 200 10.75 -10.22 10.00
N ALA A 201 11.10 -8.98 10.31
CA ALA A 201 11.29 -8.48 11.67
C ALA A 201 9.94 -8.07 12.25
N LEU A 202 9.38 -8.85 13.18
CA LEU A 202 8.12 -8.53 13.84
C LEU A 202 8.35 -7.82 15.18
N SER A 203 7.58 -6.76 15.42
CA SER A 203 7.59 -5.98 16.66
C SER A 203 6.17 -5.58 17.09
N LEU A 204 5.98 -5.30 18.38
CA LEU A 204 4.77 -4.66 18.88
C LEU A 204 4.89 -3.16 18.64
N VAL A 205 4.04 -2.62 17.77
CA VAL A 205 4.01 -1.20 17.36
C VAL A 205 2.76 -0.51 17.87
#